data_AF-H0ED15-F1
#
_entry.id   AF-H0ED15-F1
#
_cell.length_a   1.000
_cell.length_b   1.000
_cell.length_c   1.000
_cell.angle_alpha   90.00
_cell.angle_beta   90.00
_cell.angle_gamma   90.00
#
_symmetry.space_group_name_H-M   'P 1'
#
loop_
_entity.id
_entity.type
_entity.pdbx_description
1 polymer ?
#
loop_
_entity_poly.entity_id
_entity_poly.type
_entity_poly.pdbx_seq_one_letter_code
_entity_poly.pdbx_strand_id
1 'polypeptide(L)'
;MELPRRSISMAKVLGISRDATKSEVKKAYHKAALQHHPDKVAVEHREESELKFKAVSQAYEILHDEEKRHMYDTHGMAAFDSSRGGPGGAGVDLDDILAQMFGMGGGGMPGGMPGFGGEGGMPRRPRRGRDEEQKYQVTLEELYKGKTVKFASTKNIICSHCKGSGGKDKAKPATCERCKGNGVTVGLRQVGPGLVTQERMVCDTCTGTGKVFKEKDRCKKCKGKRTTSEKKVLEIYIPRGAREGERITLEGEADQVPDQIPGDIVFTLVEDDHEVFQRAGDDLSAEIEVTLAEALTGFSRVVLKHLDGRGIHMELPQGKVLEPGQVLKVAGEGMPLKKSDAKGDLYLVAKVKFPENGWTSDPAAFASLQKVLPAPDPKIEASEVDEVEYDSDADIEDFGANSGDPRAGGEWEDDEGEGEGGAQCAQQTEPQNFLSGQAKFNNLQSTIPPQKRRQATPTRLTFVQMVSAKKHVPIVKKRTKRFHRHQSDTYMCVDASWRKPKGIDNRVRRRFKGQMVMPSIGFGSNRKTRHMMPSGHKAFLVSNVRDVELLLMHNKTFAAEINHAVSSRKRITIIERAKELGVKVTNPKARVTTEV
;
A
#
# COMPACT_ATOMS: atom_id res chain seq x y z
N MET A 1 -53.60 -0.30 44.28
CA MET A 1 -53.37 -1.58 44.97
C MET A 1 -51.88 -1.82 44.98
N GLU A 2 -51.20 -1.46 46.07
CA GLU A 2 -49.74 -1.52 46.14
C GLU A 2 -49.28 -2.97 46.34
N LEU A 3 -48.31 -3.42 45.53
CA LEU A 3 -47.60 -4.68 45.73
C LEU A 3 -46.24 -4.39 46.37
N PRO A 4 -45.85 -5.11 47.44
CA PRO A 4 -44.70 -4.75 48.25
C PRO A 4 -43.38 -4.97 47.51
N ARG A 5 -42.47 -3.99 47.62
CA ARG A 5 -41.07 -4.07 47.14
C ARG A 5 -40.27 -5.11 47.92
N ARG A 6 -40.52 -6.39 47.66
CA ARG A 6 -39.62 -7.48 48.07
C ARG A 6 -38.41 -7.44 47.15
N SER A 7 -37.21 -7.28 47.70
CA SER A 7 -35.96 -7.39 46.96
C SER A 7 -35.87 -8.77 46.29
N ILE A 8 -36.00 -8.79 44.96
CA ILE A 8 -35.90 -10.02 44.18
C ILE A 8 -34.43 -10.44 44.21
N SER A 9 -34.14 -11.64 44.73
CA SER A 9 -32.77 -12.15 44.75
C SER A 9 -32.32 -12.51 43.33
N MET A 10 -31.09 -12.17 42.96
CA MET A 10 -30.50 -12.43 41.63
C MET A 10 -30.59 -13.91 41.24
N ALA A 11 -30.34 -14.81 42.20
CA ALA A 11 -30.49 -16.25 41.99
C ALA A 11 -31.92 -16.64 41.58
N LYS A 12 -32.95 -15.94 42.08
CA LYS A 12 -34.36 -16.16 41.72
C LYS A 12 -34.70 -15.62 40.32
N VAL A 13 -34.02 -14.56 39.84
CA VAL A 13 -34.14 -14.07 38.45
C VAL A 13 -33.64 -15.12 37.45
N LEU A 14 -32.54 -15.82 37.78
CA LEU A 14 -32.01 -16.93 36.97
C LEU A 14 -32.66 -18.29 37.27
N GLY A 15 -33.55 -18.38 38.27
CA GLY A 15 -34.23 -19.64 38.65
C GLY A 15 -33.32 -20.71 39.26
N ILE A 16 -32.24 -20.30 39.95
CA ILE A 16 -31.21 -21.17 40.53
C ILE A 16 -31.13 -21.05 42.07
N SER A 17 -30.48 -22.03 42.71
CA SER A 17 -30.17 -21.96 44.14
C SER A 17 -29.10 -20.90 44.44
N ARG A 18 -29.05 -20.41 45.68
CA ARG A 18 -28.02 -19.45 46.14
C ARG A 18 -26.62 -20.04 46.11
N ASP A 19 -26.49 -21.35 46.27
CA ASP A 19 -25.22 -22.08 46.27
C ASP A 19 -24.80 -22.60 44.89
N ALA A 20 -25.48 -22.16 43.81
CA ALA A 20 -25.23 -22.65 42.45
C ALA A 20 -23.78 -22.40 41.99
N THR A 21 -23.21 -23.38 41.29
CA THR A 21 -21.86 -23.31 40.72
C THR A 21 -21.81 -22.37 39.51
N LYS A 22 -20.63 -21.82 39.18
CA LYS A 22 -20.41 -21.01 37.96
C LYS A 22 -20.94 -21.68 36.68
N SER A 23 -20.87 -23.02 36.62
CA SER A 23 -21.35 -23.80 35.48
C SER A 23 -22.88 -23.81 35.34
N GLU A 24 -23.60 -23.77 36.47
CA GLU A 24 -25.06 -23.74 36.53
C GLU A 24 -25.58 -22.33 36.27
N VAL A 25 -24.94 -21.30 36.84
CA VAL A 25 -25.21 -19.88 36.55
C VAL A 25 -25.14 -19.64 35.03
N LYS A 26 -24.09 -20.12 34.35
CA LYS A 26 -23.94 -19.99 32.89
C LYS A 26 -25.01 -20.73 32.08
N LYS A 27 -25.39 -21.94 32.51
CA LYS A 27 -26.48 -22.72 31.85
C LYS A 27 -27.83 -22.04 32.03
N ALA A 28 -28.12 -21.53 33.23
CA ALA A 28 -29.35 -20.82 33.57
C ALA A 28 -29.48 -19.50 32.78
N TYR A 29 -28.42 -18.69 32.75
CA TYR A 29 -28.36 -17.49 31.92
C TYR A 29 -28.64 -17.77 30.44
N HIS A 30 -27.94 -18.75 29.85
CA HIS A 30 -28.14 -19.07 28.43
C HIS A 30 -29.57 -19.54 28.12
N LYS A 31 -30.22 -20.26 29.06
CA LYS A 31 -31.62 -20.68 28.94
C LYS A 31 -32.59 -19.48 29.05
N ALA A 32 -32.40 -18.60 30.03
CA ALA A 32 -33.26 -17.45 30.27
C ALA A 32 -33.09 -16.36 29.18
N ALA A 33 -31.86 -16.10 28.74
CA ALA A 33 -31.57 -15.18 27.65
C ALA A 33 -32.20 -15.62 26.32
N LEU A 34 -32.23 -16.93 26.03
CA LEU A 34 -32.93 -17.48 24.86
C LEU A 34 -34.46 -17.39 24.95
N GLN A 35 -35.03 -17.37 26.16
CA GLN A 35 -36.48 -17.28 26.40
C GLN A 35 -37.00 -15.84 26.38
N HIS A 36 -36.17 -14.86 26.77
CA HIS A 36 -36.53 -13.44 26.84
C HIS A 36 -35.87 -12.59 25.74
N HIS A 37 -35.30 -13.21 24.69
CA HIS A 37 -34.70 -12.47 23.58
C HIS A 37 -35.78 -11.68 22.80
N PRO A 38 -35.60 -10.37 22.56
CA PRO A 38 -36.64 -9.51 21.97
C PRO A 38 -37.05 -9.89 20.54
N ASP A 39 -36.23 -10.67 19.82
CA ASP A 39 -36.59 -11.18 18.48
C ASP A 39 -37.30 -12.54 18.47
N LYS A 40 -37.45 -13.19 19.63
CA LYS A 40 -38.12 -14.49 19.76
C LYS A 40 -39.51 -14.43 20.37
N VAL A 41 -39.96 -13.23 20.73
CA VAL A 41 -41.24 -12.98 21.42
C VAL A 41 -42.12 -12.11 20.53
N ALA A 42 -43.44 -12.32 20.59
CA ALA A 42 -44.42 -11.53 19.86
C ALA A 42 -44.34 -10.03 20.24
N VAL A 43 -44.70 -9.15 19.29
CA VAL A 43 -44.53 -7.69 19.39
C VAL A 43 -45.16 -7.12 20.67
N GLU A 44 -46.36 -7.57 21.03
CA GLU A 44 -47.10 -7.19 22.25
C GLU A 44 -46.35 -7.43 23.58
N HIS A 45 -45.37 -8.33 23.61
CA HIS A 45 -44.64 -8.72 24.82
C HIS A 45 -43.14 -8.38 24.74
N ARG A 46 -42.74 -7.54 23.78
CA ARG A 46 -41.33 -7.17 23.56
C ARG A 46 -40.76 -6.36 24.72
N GLU A 47 -41.51 -5.37 25.22
CA GLU A 47 -41.10 -4.52 26.35
C GLU A 47 -40.89 -5.32 27.65
N GLU A 48 -41.85 -6.20 28.00
CA GLU A 48 -41.72 -7.10 29.15
C GLU A 48 -40.51 -8.04 29.03
N SER A 49 -40.23 -8.51 27.81
CA SER A 49 -39.11 -9.42 27.54
C SER A 49 -37.78 -8.68 27.63
N GLU A 50 -37.71 -7.44 27.16
CA GLU A 50 -36.53 -6.58 27.28
C GLU A 50 -36.20 -6.29 28.76
N LEU A 51 -37.20 -5.97 29.59
CA LEU A 51 -37.02 -5.78 31.03
C LEU A 51 -36.52 -7.06 31.72
N LYS A 52 -37.08 -8.23 31.38
CA LYS A 52 -36.63 -9.53 31.89
C LYS A 52 -35.23 -9.88 31.40
N PHE A 53 -34.89 -9.57 30.15
CA PHE A 53 -33.57 -9.79 29.55
C PHE A 53 -32.49 -8.91 30.20
N LYS A 54 -32.79 -7.63 30.47
CA LYS A 54 -31.93 -6.72 31.22
C LYS A 54 -31.65 -7.25 32.64
N ALA A 55 -32.68 -7.69 33.35
CA ALA A 55 -32.53 -8.28 34.69
C ALA A 55 -31.74 -9.61 34.68
N VAL A 56 -31.95 -10.47 33.68
CA VAL A 56 -31.21 -11.74 33.49
C VAL A 56 -29.72 -11.48 33.20
N SER A 57 -29.40 -10.47 32.39
CA SER A 57 -28.03 -10.07 32.09
C SER A 57 -27.30 -9.50 33.32
N GLN A 58 -27.95 -8.59 34.07
CA GLN A 58 -27.42 -8.05 35.32
C GLN A 58 -27.19 -9.16 36.37
N ALA A 59 -28.10 -10.13 36.45
CA ALA A 59 -27.96 -11.27 37.36
C ALA A 59 -26.80 -12.20 36.99
N TYR A 60 -26.52 -12.39 35.69
CA TYR A 60 -25.36 -13.15 35.25
C TYR A 60 -24.04 -12.44 35.58
N GLU A 61 -23.94 -11.13 35.33
CA GLU A 61 -22.74 -10.36 35.58
C GLU A 61 -22.30 -10.41 37.06
N ILE A 62 -23.26 -10.25 37.98
CA ILE A 62 -23.00 -10.24 39.43
C ILE A 62 -22.74 -11.66 39.98
N LEU A 63 -23.39 -12.70 39.45
CA LEU A 63 -23.25 -14.07 39.97
C LEU A 63 -22.16 -14.91 39.29
N HIS A 64 -21.63 -14.48 38.15
CA HIS A 64 -20.55 -15.17 37.43
C HIS A 64 -19.17 -14.88 38.03
N ASP A 65 -18.96 -13.65 38.49
CA ASP A 65 -17.74 -13.20 39.17
C ASP A 65 -17.80 -13.54 40.67
N GLU A 66 -16.71 -14.07 41.23
CA GLU A 66 -16.65 -14.46 42.65
C GLU A 66 -16.59 -13.24 43.59
N GLU A 67 -15.95 -12.15 43.18
CA GLU A 67 -15.82 -10.94 43.98
C GLU A 67 -17.12 -10.14 43.97
N LYS A 68 -17.76 -9.96 42.80
CA LYS A 68 -19.09 -9.33 42.71
C LYS A 68 -20.16 -10.15 43.44
N ARG A 69 -20.10 -11.49 43.37
CA ARG A 69 -21.00 -12.38 44.12
C ARG A 69 -20.81 -12.25 45.62
N HIS A 70 -19.57 -12.23 46.10
CA HIS A 70 -19.28 -12.02 47.53
C HIS A 70 -19.80 -10.66 48.02
N MET A 71 -19.60 -9.59 47.24
CA MET A 71 -20.15 -8.26 47.54
C MET A 71 -21.68 -8.27 47.58
N TYR A 72 -22.34 -8.94 46.63
CA TYR A 72 -23.79 -9.10 46.60
C TYR A 72 -24.33 -9.92 47.79
N ASP A 73 -23.69 -11.03 48.15
CA ASP A 73 -24.12 -11.85 49.28
C ASP A 73 -23.87 -11.16 50.64
N THR A 74 -22.89 -10.26 50.73
CA THR A 74 -22.55 -9.51 51.96
C THR A 74 -23.34 -8.20 52.11
N HIS A 75 -23.65 -7.50 51.02
CA HIS A 75 -24.25 -6.14 51.03
C HIS A 75 -25.55 -6.01 50.24
N GLY A 76 -25.98 -7.07 49.54
CA GLY A 76 -27.16 -7.07 48.69
C GLY A 76 -27.03 -6.17 47.46
N MET A 77 -28.17 -5.80 46.87
CA MET A 77 -28.23 -4.88 45.72
C MET A 77 -27.66 -3.49 46.05
N ALA A 78 -27.63 -3.08 47.32
CA ALA A 78 -27.23 -1.74 47.74
C ALA A 78 -25.76 -1.39 47.41
N ALA A 79 -24.91 -2.39 47.16
CA ALA A 79 -23.53 -2.19 46.68
C ALA A 79 -23.45 -1.87 45.17
N PHE A 80 -24.55 -1.98 44.42
CA PHE A 80 -24.62 -1.84 42.96
C PHE A 80 -25.69 -0.84 42.50
N ASP A 81 -26.26 -0.04 43.42
CA ASP A 81 -27.27 0.98 43.12
C ASP A 81 -26.62 2.36 42.97
N SER A 82 -26.48 2.82 41.72
CA SER A 82 -25.93 4.13 41.36
C SER A 82 -26.74 5.33 41.88
N SER A 83 -27.93 5.12 42.46
CA SER A 83 -28.79 6.22 42.95
C SER A 83 -28.42 6.74 44.34
N ARG A 84 -27.42 6.16 45.03
CA ARG A 84 -27.00 6.58 46.37
C ARG A 84 -25.63 7.27 46.36
N GLY A 85 -25.58 8.44 45.72
CA GLY A 85 -24.34 9.18 45.50
C GLY A 85 -23.63 9.69 46.76
N GLY A 86 -22.30 9.58 46.75
CA GLY A 86 -21.43 10.56 47.38
C GLY A 86 -21.38 11.85 46.54
N PRO A 87 -20.88 12.98 47.07
CA PRO A 87 -21.02 14.29 46.42
C PRO A 87 -20.19 14.41 45.13
N GLY A 88 -20.86 14.44 43.99
CA GLY A 88 -20.24 14.62 42.67
C GLY A 88 -21.07 13.99 41.54
N GLY A 89 -22.22 14.58 41.21
CA GLY A 89 -23.13 14.03 40.20
C GLY A 89 -22.77 14.45 38.77
N ALA A 90 -22.17 13.54 38.01
CA ALA A 90 -22.20 13.48 36.54
C ALA A 90 -22.00 12.01 36.12
N GLY A 91 -22.59 11.58 35.00
CA GLY A 91 -22.46 10.21 34.53
C GLY A 91 -21.01 9.88 34.17
N VAL A 92 -20.40 8.96 34.91
CA VAL A 92 -19.04 8.47 34.72
C VAL A 92 -19.08 6.96 34.61
N ASP A 93 -18.48 6.43 33.54
CA ASP A 93 -18.54 5.01 33.24
C ASP A 93 -17.74 4.21 34.27
N LEU A 94 -18.26 3.04 34.66
CA LEU A 94 -17.69 2.24 35.75
C LEU A 94 -16.30 1.68 35.40
N ASP A 95 -16.00 1.51 34.12
CA ASP A 95 -14.68 1.13 33.62
C ASP A 95 -13.64 2.26 33.78
N ASP A 96 -14.03 3.53 33.67
CA ASP A 96 -13.11 4.68 33.72
C ASP A 96 -12.67 5.01 35.17
N ILE A 97 -13.56 4.89 36.15
CA ILE A 97 -13.19 5.02 37.57
C ILE A 97 -12.24 3.91 38.00
N LEU A 98 -12.46 2.67 37.53
CA LEU A 98 -11.58 1.54 37.85
C LEU A 98 -10.19 1.73 37.22
N ALA A 99 -10.15 2.19 35.96
CA ALA A 99 -8.91 2.55 35.28
C ALA A 99 -8.15 3.69 36.00
N GLN A 100 -8.86 4.69 36.54
CA GLN A 100 -8.24 5.81 37.24
C GLN A 100 -7.76 5.44 38.66
N MET A 101 -8.43 4.50 39.35
CA MET A 101 -8.01 4.00 40.66
C MET A 101 -6.82 3.02 40.59
N PHE A 102 -6.71 2.21 39.53
CA PHE A 102 -5.58 1.30 39.31
C PHE A 102 -4.45 1.86 38.42
N GLY A 103 -4.68 3.00 37.75
CA GLY A 103 -3.73 3.58 36.78
C GLY A 103 -2.79 4.65 37.34
N MET A 104 -3.14 5.35 38.43
CA MET A 104 -2.38 6.53 38.89
C MET A 104 -1.23 6.18 39.85
N GLY A 105 -0.17 5.61 39.28
CA GLY A 105 1.07 5.32 39.99
C GLY A 105 1.89 6.58 40.35
N GLY A 106 1.62 7.15 41.53
CA GLY A 106 2.60 7.93 42.30
C GLY A 106 2.33 9.43 42.45
N GLY A 107 2.11 9.87 43.70
CA GLY A 107 2.13 11.30 44.04
C GLY A 107 1.32 11.70 45.27
N GLY A 108 1.88 11.48 46.47
CA GLY A 108 1.63 12.31 47.66
C GLY A 108 0.22 12.41 48.26
N MET A 109 -0.02 11.66 49.35
CA MET A 109 -0.68 12.23 50.53
C MET A 109 -0.16 11.53 51.81
N PRO A 110 0.06 12.23 52.94
CA PRO A 110 0.83 11.69 54.06
C PRO A 110 -0.02 11.02 55.14
N GLY A 111 0.41 9.84 55.60
CA GLY A 111 -0.06 9.20 56.83
C GLY A 111 -0.65 7.80 56.62
N GLY A 112 0.06 6.78 57.12
CA GLY A 112 -0.45 5.40 57.15
C GLY A 112 0.64 4.33 57.22
N MET A 113 0.89 3.81 58.44
CA MET A 113 1.59 2.55 58.75
C MET A 113 3.05 2.35 58.28
N PRO A 114 4.04 2.34 59.19
CA PRO A 114 5.38 1.86 58.90
C PRO A 114 5.47 0.33 59.02
N GLY A 115 6.10 -0.32 58.03
CA GLY A 115 6.69 -1.65 58.21
C GLY A 115 5.86 -2.85 57.76
N PHE A 116 5.73 -3.06 56.44
CA PHE A 116 5.70 -4.40 55.86
C PHE A 116 6.52 -4.41 54.56
N GLY A 117 7.74 -4.97 54.63
CA GLY A 117 8.62 -5.13 53.48
C GLY A 117 8.16 -6.26 52.58
N GLY A 118 7.21 -5.96 51.68
CA GLY A 118 6.72 -6.90 50.67
C GLY A 118 7.67 -6.99 49.48
N GLU A 119 8.60 -7.95 49.52
CA GLU A 119 9.52 -8.26 48.40
C GLU A 119 8.81 -9.01 47.25
N GLY A 120 7.72 -8.40 46.75
CA GLY A 120 6.78 -8.96 45.77
C GLY A 120 6.91 -8.30 44.40
N GLY A 121 8.09 -8.37 43.79
CA GLY A 121 8.30 -7.85 42.44
C GLY A 121 7.44 -8.58 41.42
N MET A 122 6.41 -7.92 40.86
CA MET A 122 5.62 -8.46 39.74
C MET A 122 6.55 -9.00 38.65
N PRO A 123 6.27 -10.19 38.08
CA PRO A 123 7.11 -10.76 37.04
C PRO A 123 7.18 -9.79 35.87
N ARG A 124 8.40 -9.32 35.54
CA ARG A 124 8.65 -8.39 34.43
C ARG A 124 8.17 -9.02 33.12
N ARG A 125 6.95 -8.68 32.71
CA ARG A 125 6.38 -9.06 31.41
C ARG A 125 7.38 -8.63 30.33
N PRO A 126 7.80 -9.52 29.41
CA PRO A 126 8.76 -9.17 28.37
C PRO A 126 8.27 -7.95 27.59
N ARG A 127 9.13 -6.95 27.43
CA ARG A 127 8.76 -5.74 26.67
C ARG A 127 8.56 -6.14 25.21
N ARG A 128 7.46 -5.69 24.60
CA ARG A 128 7.25 -5.78 23.15
C ARG A 128 8.17 -4.77 22.46
N GLY A 129 8.70 -5.17 21.31
CA GLY A 129 9.47 -4.31 20.41
C GLY A 129 8.59 -3.22 19.80
N ARG A 130 9.20 -2.35 19.00
CA ARG A 130 8.44 -1.37 18.22
C ARG A 130 7.85 -2.05 16.98
N ASP A 131 6.65 -1.65 16.63
CA ASP A 131 6.00 -2.03 15.38
C ASP A 131 6.60 -1.20 14.23
N GLU A 132 6.57 -1.75 13.02
CA GLU A 132 7.10 -1.11 11.81
C GLU A 132 5.94 -0.78 10.87
N GLU A 133 5.67 0.51 10.66
CA GLU A 133 4.63 0.96 9.74
C GLU A 133 5.19 1.16 8.33
N GLN A 134 4.58 0.50 7.34
CA GLN A 134 4.96 0.60 5.94
C GLN A 134 3.74 0.99 5.10
N LYS A 135 3.83 2.11 4.36
CA LYS A 135 2.82 2.47 3.36
C LYS A 135 2.99 1.58 2.13
N TYR A 136 1.90 0.97 1.66
CA TYR A 136 1.92 0.13 0.46
C TYR A 136 0.92 0.67 -0.57
N GLN A 137 1.47 1.14 -1.69
CA GLN A 137 0.72 1.68 -2.82
C GLN A 137 -0.02 0.57 -3.58
N VAL A 138 -1.29 0.81 -3.86
CA VAL A 138 -2.21 -0.10 -4.55
C VAL A 138 -2.99 0.63 -5.63
N THR A 139 -2.95 0.11 -6.85
CA THR A 139 -3.81 0.62 -7.92
C THR A 139 -5.25 0.10 -7.76
N LEU A 140 -6.21 0.89 -8.24
CA LEU A 140 -7.64 0.56 -8.20
C LEU A 140 -7.96 -0.82 -8.83
N GLU A 141 -7.26 -1.22 -9.90
CA GLU A 141 -7.39 -2.56 -10.49
C GLU A 141 -7.03 -3.70 -9.51
N GLU A 142 -6.01 -3.49 -8.67
CA GLU A 142 -5.54 -4.49 -7.70
C GLU A 142 -6.48 -4.62 -6.51
N LEU A 143 -7.11 -3.51 -6.11
CA LEU A 143 -8.18 -3.47 -5.11
C LEU A 143 -9.47 -4.13 -5.61
N TYR A 144 -9.79 -3.98 -6.90
CA TYR A 144 -10.94 -4.65 -7.52
C TYR A 144 -10.74 -6.18 -7.61
N LYS A 145 -9.61 -6.62 -8.18
CA LYS A 145 -9.35 -8.05 -8.42
C LYS A 145 -8.92 -8.81 -7.17
N GLY A 146 -8.36 -8.10 -6.18
CA GLY A 146 -7.65 -8.66 -5.03
C GLY A 146 -6.29 -9.20 -5.45
N LYS A 147 -5.25 -8.94 -4.65
CA LYS A 147 -3.87 -9.28 -5.01
C LYS A 147 -3.12 -9.90 -3.84
N THR A 148 -2.34 -10.94 -4.12
CA THR A 148 -1.36 -11.48 -3.18
C THR A 148 0.02 -10.97 -3.54
N VAL A 149 0.59 -10.12 -2.70
CA VAL A 149 1.87 -9.44 -2.92
C VAL A 149 2.98 -10.15 -2.15
N LYS A 150 4.11 -10.41 -2.80
CA LYS A 150 5.32 -10.93 -2.14
C LYS A 150 6.38 -9.85 -2.09
N PHE A 151 6.72 -9.41 -0.89
CA PHE A 151 7.73 -8.37 -0.65
C PHE A 151 8.91 -8.95 0.14
N ALA A 152 10.08 -8.34 0.02
CA ALA A 152 11.29 -8.79 0.71
C ALA A 152 11.66 -7.80 1.83
N SER A 153 11.34 -8.14 3.07
CA SER A 153 11.76 -7.36 4.23
C SER A 153 13.18 -7.74 4.67
N THR A 154 13.98 -6.73 5.02
CA THR A 154 15.25 -6.87 5.73
C THR A 154 15.01 -6.68 7.22
N LYS A 155 14.91 -7.76 7.98
CA LYS A 155 14.73 -7.66 9.44
C LYS A 155 15.94 -8.14 10.21
N ASN A 156 16.17 -7.54 11.37
CA ASN A 156 17.14 -7.99 12.35
C ASN A 156 16.55 -9.16 13.13
N ILE A 157 17.12 -10.35 12.97
CA ILE A 157 16.80 -11.52 13.78
C ILE A 157 17.82 -11.70 14.90
N ILE A 158 17.43 -12.41 15.97
CA ILE A 158 18.37 -12.86 16.99
C ILE A 158 19.42 -13.79 16.34
N CYS A 159 20.71 -13.55 16.60
CA CYS A 159 21.79 -14.27 15.94
C CYS A 159 21.74 -15.77 16.23
N SER A 160 21.50 -16.57 15.18
CA SER A 160 21.37 -18.04 15.23
C SER A 160 22.52 -18.77 15.94
N HIS A 161 23.75 -18.23 15.91
CA HIS A 161 24.92 -18.88 16.50
C HIS A 161 25.18 -18.55 17.98
N CYS A 162 24.63 -17.45 18.50
CA CYS A 162 24.83 -17.09 19.91
C CYS A 162 23.51 -16.93 20.68
N LYS A 163 22.36 -17.13 20.02
CA LYS A 163 21.01 -17.05 20.59
C LYS A 163 20.79 -15.77 21.42
N GLY A 164 21.30 -14.64 20.91
CA GLY A 164 21.19 -13.33 21.56
C GLY A 164 22.22 -13.05 22.66
N SER A 165 23.09 -14.00 23.04
CA SER A 165 24.11 -13.75 24.08
C SER A 165 25.26 -12.82 23.65
N GLY A 166 25.60 -12.79 22.35
CA GLY A 166 26.68 -11.97 21.79
C GLY A 166 28.09 -12.58 21.87
N GLY A 167 28.30 -13.53 22.79
CA GLY A 167 29.53 -14.32 22.90
C GLY A 167 29.54 -15.58 22.04
N LYS A 168 30.64 -16.34 22.09
CA LYS A 168 30.67 -17.77 21.75
C LYS A 168 29.95 -18.59 22.84
N ASP A 169 29.53 -19.80 22.51
CA ASP A 169 28.94 -20.72 23.48
C ASP A 169 29.86 -20.90 24.71
N LYS A 170 29.27 -20.75 25.90
CA LYS A 170 29.92 -20.80 27.23
C LYS A 170 30.99 -19.71 27.52
N ALA A 171 31.16 -18.70 26.67
CA ALA A 171 31.98 -17.54 27.02
C ALA A 171 31.39 -16.77 28.22
N LYS A 172 32.22 -16.46 29.22
CA LYS A 172 31.78 -15.63 30.37
C LYS A 172 31.83 -14.14 29.99
N PRO A 173 30.72 -13.39 30.10
CA PRO A 173 30.74 -11.94 29.90
C PRO A 173 31.50 -11.25 31.05
N ALA A 174 32.34 -10.27 30.73
CA ALA A 174 32.89 -9.34 31.71
C ALA A 174 31.91 -8.18 31.94
N THR A 175 31.89 -7.61 33.14
CA THR A 175 31.12 -6.39 33.43
C THR A 175 31.74 -5.21 32.68
N CYS A 176 30.91 -4.37 32.05
CA CYS A 176 31.39 -3.17 31.38
C CYS A 176 31.89 -2.14 32.41
N GLU A 177 33.19 -1.83 32.36
CA GLU A 177 33.85 -0.88 33.27
C GLU A 177 33.26 0.53 33.15
N ARG A 178 33.06 1.02 31.93
CA ARG A 178 32.61 2.40 31.64
C ARG A 178 31.22 2.75 32.19
N CYS A 179 30.31 1.77 32.27
CA CYS A 179 28.98 1.96 32.87
C CYS A 179 28.79 1.19 34.19
N LYS A 180 29.84 0.52 34.70
CA LYS A 180 29.79 -0.39 35.86
C LYS A 180 28.61 -1.38 35.84
N GLY A 181 28.33 -1.96 34.67
CA GLY A 181 27.21 -2.88 34.46
C GLY A 181 25.82 -2.27 34.19
N ASN A 182 25.64 -0.95 34.34
CA ASN A 182 24.33 -0.30 34.25
C ASN A 182 23.78 -0.08 32.82
N GLY A 183 24.56 -0.37 31.77
CA GLY A 183 24.17 -0.18 30.36
C GLY A 183 24.09 1.28 29.87
N VAL A 184 23.91 2.25 30.78
CA VAL A 184 23.86 3.70 30.49
C VAL A 184 24.98 4.46 31.20
N THR A 185 25.31 5.63 30.65
CA THR A 185 26.30 6.60 31.18
C THR A 185 25.69 8.00 31.17
N VAL A 186 26.03 8.82 32.17
CA VAL A 186 25.55 10.21 32.23
C VAL A 186 26.36 11.07 31.26
N GLY A 187 25.68 11.75 30.34
CA GLY A 187 26.23 12.77 29.46
C GLY A 187 25.76 14.16 29.88
N LEU A 188 26.60 15.17 29.64
CA LEU A 188 26.22 16.57 29.81
C LEU A 188 25.74 17.10 28.45
N ARG A 189 24.48 17.52 28.38
CA ARG A 189 23.90 18.18 27.20
C ARG A 189 23.67 19.64 27.51
N GLN A 190 24.26 20.53 26.71
CA GLN A 190 23.90 21.94 26.74
C GLN A 190 22.50 22.10 26.13
N VAL A 191 21.57 22.63 26.92
CA VAL A 191 20.19 22.95 26.50
C VAL A 191 19.98 24.45 26.30
N GLY A 192 20.96 25.27 26.67
CA GLY A 192 21.03 26.70 26.36
C GLY A 192 22.37 27.30 26.79
N PRO A 193 22.63 28.58 26.49
CA PRO A 193 23.81 29.29 26.96
C PRO A 193 23.92 29.22 28.49
N GLY A 194 24.99 28.60 29.00
CA GLY A 194 25.23 28.44 30.44
C GLY A 194 24.44 27.31 31.13
N LEU A 195 23.51 26.62 30.46
CA LEU A 195 22.67 25.58 31.08
C LEU A 195 23.01 24.17 30.54
N VAL A 196 23.67 23.38 31.38
CA VAL A 196 23.97 21.95 31.14
C VAL A 196 23.01 21.06 31.93
N THR A 197 22.31 20.16 31.23
CA THR A 197 21.50 19.10 31.85
C THR A 197 22.20 17.75 31.77
N GLN A 198 21.89 16.84 32.69
CA GLN A 198 22.42 15.49 32.73
C GLN A 198 21.47 14.53 31.99
N GLU A 199 21.83 14.14 30.76
CA GLU A 199 21.08 13.17 29.96
C GLU A 199 21.65 11.75 30.14
N ARG A 200 20.78 10.74 30.24
CA ARG A 200 21.18 9.32 30.33
C ARG A 200 21.42 8.75 28.94
N MET A 201 22.67 8.72 28.49
CA MET A 201 23.04 8.15 27.20
C MET A 201 23.31 6.64 27.30
N VAL A 202 23.04 5.90 26.22
CA VAL A 202 23.39 4.47 26.12
C VAL A 202 24.91 4.33 26.07
N CYS A 203 25.50 3.43 26.87
CA CYS A 203 26.96 3.30 26.93
C CYS A 203 27.55 2.68 25.66
N ASP A 204 28.36 3.44 24.92
CA ASP A 204 28.98 3.02 23.64
C ASP A 204 29.68 1.66 23.70
N THR A 205 30.37 1.38 24.81
CA THR A 205 31.25 0.21 24.96
C THR A 205 30.49 -1.11 25.11
N CYS A 206 29.27 -1.07 25.64
CA CYS A 206 28.41 -2.26 25.82
C CYS A 206 27.06 -2.17 25.10
N THR A 207 26.77 -1.07 24.39
CA THR A 207 25.53 -0.83 23.66
C THR A 207 24.28 -1.19 24.48
N GLY A 208 24.20 -0.67 25.71
CA GLY A 208 23.06 -0.88 26.62
C GLY A 208 23.07 -2.19 27.42
N THR A 209 23.98 -3.14 27.16
CA THR A 209 23.92 -4.49 27.77
C THR A 209 24.56 -4.60 29.16
N GLY A 210 25.39 -3.64 29.56
CA GLY A 210 26.19 -3.71 30.78
C GLY A 210 27.31 -4.76 30.77
N LYS A 211 27.43 -5.57 29.71
CA LYS A 211 28.32 -6.73 29.60
C LYS A 211 29.15 -6.65 28.33
N VAL A 212 30.43 -7.02 28.42
CA VAL A 212 31.37 -6.99 27.29
C VAL A 212 32.08 -8.33 27.17
N PHE A 213 32.17 -8.84 25.94
CA PHE A 213 33.00 -9.99 25.61
C PHE A 213 34.36 -9.52 25.08
N LYS A 214 35.44 -10.15 25.56
CA LYS A 214 36.79 -10.03 24.99
C LYS A 214 36.73 -10.37 23.50
N GLU A 215 37.55 -9.72 22.69
CA GLU A 215 37.44 -9.80 21.22
C GLU A 215 37.48 -11.25 20.69
N LYS A 216 38.36 -12.09 21.26
CA LYS A 216 38.49 -13.51 20.96
C LYS A 216 37.21 -14.32 21.25
N ASP A 217 36.36 -13.84 22.14
CA ASP A 217 35.16 -14.53 22.64
C ASP A 217 33.85 -13.96 22.07
N ARG A 218 33.91 -12.90 21.27
CA ARG A 218 32.77 -12.38 20.52
C ARG A 218 32.29 -13.40 19.49
N CYS A 219 30.97 -13.48 19.29
CA CYS A 219 30.38 -14.31 18.24
C CYS A 219 30.88 -13.85 16.85
N LYS A 220 31.41 -14.77 16.04
CA LYS A 220 31.96 -14.46 14.71
C LYS A 220 30.95 -13.85 13.73
N LYS A 221 29.66 -14.25 13.79
CA LYS A 221 28.61 -13.83 12.85
C LYS A 221 28.07 -12.43 13.16
N CYS A 222 27.72 -12.15 14.42
CA CYS A 222 27.19 -10.83 14.82
C CYS A 222 28.26 -9.86 15.36
N LYS A 223 29.52 -10.29 15.50
CA LYS A 223 30.64 -9.50 16.07
C LYS A 223 30.34 -8.86 17.44
N GLY A 224 29.50 -9.51 18.25
CA GLY A 224 29.03 -8.98 19.54
C GLY A 224 27.68 -8.24 19.51
N LYS A 225 27.12 -7.88 18.33
CA LYS A 225 25.86 -7.13 18.21
C LYS A 225 24.58 -7.87 18.65
N ARG A 226 24.67 -9.18 18.96
CA ARG A 226 23.57 -10.08 19.37
C ARG A 226 22.51 -10.38 18.29
N THR A 227 22.28 -9.48 17.33
CA THR A 227 21.39 -9.64 16.17
C THR A 227 22.15 -9.82 14.86
N THR A 228 21.45 -10.27 13.81
CA THR A 228 21.92 -10.36 12.42
C THR A 228 20.78 -10.00 11.47
N SER A 229 21.05 -9.16 10.46
CA SER A 229 20.07 -8.87 9.40
C SER A 229 19.86 -10.08 8.49
N GLU A 230 18.60 -10.44 8.25
CA GLU A 230 18.18 -11.49 7.33
C GLU A 230 17.11 -10.94 6.36
N LYS A 231 17.17 -11.39 5.10
CA LYS A 231 16.18 -11.05 4.08
C LYS A 231 15.12 -12.14 4.02
N LYS A 232 13.91 -11.84 4.52
CA LYS A 232 12.77 -12.75 4.47
C LYS A 232 11.79 -12.26 3.41
N VAL A 233 11.32 -13.18 2.56
CA VAL A 233 10.19 -12.90 1.67
C VAL A 233 8.92 -13.16 2.46
N LEU A 234 8.09 -12.13 2.56
CA LEU A 234 6.80 -12.14 3.24
C LEU A 234 5.70 -11.98 2.19
N GLU A 235 4.50 -12.45 2.52
CA GLU A 235 3.36 -12.51 1.60
C GLU A 235 2.14 -11.86 2.26
N ILE A 236 1.59 -10.85 1.60
CA ILE A 236 0.41 -10.10 2.04
C ILE A 236 -0.73 -10.46 1.10
N TYR A 237 -1.90 -10.76 1.65
CA TYR A 237 -3.13 -10.87 0.88
C TYR A 237 -3.94 -9.58 1.03
N ILE A 238 -4.13 -8.86 -0.07
CA ILE A 238 -4.96 -7.66 -0.14
C ILE A 238 -6.36 -8.11 -0.59
N PRO A 239 -7.38 -8.00 0.27
CA PRO A 239 -8.73 -8.45 -0.06
C PRO A 239 -9.35 -7.57 -1.15
N ARG A 240 -10.34 -8.13 -1.87
CA ARG A 240 -11.15 -7.35 -2.80
C ARG A 240 -11.93 -6.28 -2.06
N GLY A 241 -12.03 -5.09 -2.63
CA GLY A 241 -12.76 -3.98 -2.03
C GLY A 241 -12.10 -3.39 -0.78
N ALA A 242 -10.81 -3.66 -0.55
CA ALA A 242 -10.06 -2.95 0.49
C ALA A 242 -10.16 -1.43 0.26
N ARG A 243 -10.20 -0.66 1.33
CA ARG A 243 -10.31 0.80 1.28
C ARG A 243 -8.93 1.43 1.54
N GLU A 244 -8.75 2.66 1.10
CA GLU A 244 -7.60 3.46 1.51
C GLU A 244 -7.49 3.55 3.03
N GLY A 245 -6.26 3.60 3.56
CA GLY A 245 -5.99 3.64 4.99
C GLY A 245 -6.18 2.31 5.71
N GLU A 246 -6.68 1.25 5.03
CA GLU A 246 -6.84 -0.07 5.66
C GLU A 246 -5.48 -0.63 6.10
N ARG A 247 -5.41 -1.09 7.36
CA ARG A 247 -4.20 -1.60 8.00
C ARG A 247 -4.17 -3.13 7.99
N ILE A 248 -3.18 -3.71 7.32
CA ILE A 248 -2.93 -5.16 7.27
C ILE A 248 -1.70 -5.48 8.13
N THR A 249 -1.89 -6.20 9.23
CA THR A 249 -0.84 -6.50 10.21
C THR A 249 -0.19 -7.87 9.97
N LEU A 250 1.14 -7.92 9.96
CA LEU A 250 1.93 -9.16 10.01
C LEU A 250 2.55 -9.33 11.41
N GLU A 251 1.93 -10.21 12.21
CA GLU A 251 2.29 -10.44 13.61
C GLU A 251 3.72 -10.94 13.80
N GLY A 252 4.49 -10.30 14.70
CA GLY A 252 5.84 -10.71 15.08
C GLY A 252 6.89 -10.66 13.95
N GLU A 253 6.56 -10.07 12.80
CA GLU A 253 7.48 -10.00 11.66
C GLU A 253 8.47 -8.84 11.71
N ALA A 254 8.32 -7.88 12.62
CA ALA A 254 9.25 -6.75 12.76
C ALA A 254 10.62 -7.15 13.36
N ASP A 255 11.44 -6.14 13.62
CA ASP A 255 12.80 -6.28 14.17
C ASP A 255 12.83 -6.96 15.55
N GLN A 256 13.65 -8.00 15.67
CA GLN A 256 13.86 -8.72 16.92
C GLN A 256 14.99 -8.10 17.73
N VAL A 257 14.65 -7.62 18.93
CA VAL A 257 15.62 -7.22 19.95
C VAL A 257 15.78 -8.36 20.95
N PRO A 258 17.02 -8.73 21.38
CA PRO A 258 17.20 -9.71 22.44
C PRO A 258 16.47 -9.27 23.71
N ASP A 259 15.93 -10.24 24.45
CA ASP A 259 15.19 -10.02 25.70
C ASP A 259 13.85 -9.27 25.52
N GLN A 260 13.33 -9.19 24.29
CA GLN A 260 12.03 -8.59 23.92
C GLN A 260 11.23 -9.50 22.97
N ILE A 261 9.90 -9.34 22.97
CA ILE A 261 9.00 -9.94 21.97
C ILE A 261 9.05 -9.05 20.72
N PRO A 262 9.17 -9.56 19.49
CA PRO A 262 9.12 -8.71 18.29
C PRO A 262 7.80 -7.93 18.20
N GLY A 263 7.86 -6.75 17.58
CA GLY A 263 6.67 -6.04 17.13
C GLY A 263 6.11 -6.61 15.84
N ASP A 264 5.05 -5.99 15.36
CA ASP A 264 4.35 -6.35 14.12
C ASP A 264 4.76 -5.42 12.97
N ILE A 265 4.67 -5.88 11.72
CA ILE A 265 4.76 -4.97 10.56
C ILE A 265 3.33 -4.62 10.15
N VAL A 266 2.99 -3.33 10.17
CA VAL A 266 1.66 -2.82 9.83
C VAL A 266 1.70 -2.16 8.46
N PHE A 267 0.98 -2.72 7.50
CA PHE A 267 0.85 -2.18 6.16
C PHE A 267 -0.37 -1.28 6.08
N THR A 268 -0.17 0.02 5.87
CA THR A 268 -1.26 0.94 5.55
C THR A 268 -1.39 1.02 4.03
N LEU A 269 -2.54 0.63 3.49
CA LEU A 269 -2.83 0.77 2.06
C LEU A 269 -3.01 2.25 1.69
N VAL A 270 -2.39 2.65 0.59
CA VAL A 270 -2.55 3.98 -0.04
C VAL A 270 -3.02 3.73 -1.47
N GLU A 271 -4.13 4.33 -1.86
CA GLU A 271 -4.68 4.16 -3.20
C GLU A 271 -3.88 5.04 -4.19
N ASP A 272 -3.49 4.47 -5.33
CA ASP A 272 -2.87 5.24 -6.42
C ASP A 272 -3.96 5.77 -7.36
N ASP A 273 -3.90 7.06 -7.70
CA ASP A 273 -4.83 7.74 -8.63
C ASP A 273 -4.93 7.01 -9.98
N HIS A 274 -6.14 6.94 -10.53
CA HIS A 274 -6.42 6.22 -11.78
C HIS A 274 -6.94 7.15 -12.88
N GLU A 275 -6.29 7.16 -14.05
CA GLU A 275 -6.52 8.09 -15.18
C GLU A 275 -7.98 8.21 -15.65
N VAL A 276 -8.80 7.16 -15.48
CA VAL A 276 -10.18 7.06 -16.00
C VAL A 276 -11.24 6.94 -14.91
N PHE A 277 -10.86 6.56 -13.68
CA PHE A 277 -11.82 6.20 -12.64
C PHE A 277 -11.47 6.91 -11.35
N GLN A 278 -12.45 7.58 -10.77
CA GLN A 278 -12.36 8.11 -9.41
C GLN A 278 -13.25 7.25 -8.51
N ARG A 279 -12.79 6.98 -7.30
CA ARG A 279 -13.47 6.08 -6.36
C ARG A 279 -14.16 6.87 -5.26
N ALA A 280 -15.45 6.62 -5.06
CA ALA A 280 -16.25 7.18 -3.98
C ALA A 280 -16.75 6.05 -3.07
N GLY A 281 -15.91 5.63 -2.12
CA GLY A 281 -16.21 4.53 -1.21
C GLY A 281 -16.28 3.17 -1.91
N ASP A 282 -17.49 2.70 -2.19
CA ASP A 282 -17.75 1.44 -2.92
C ASP A 282 -18.28 1.69 -4.36
N ASP A 283 -18.61 2.94 -4.70
CA ASP A 283 -19.03 3.37 -6.03
C ASP A 283 -17.84 3.93 -6.84
N LEU A 284 -17.99 3.98 -8.17
CA LEU A 284 -17.00 4.53 -9.10
C LEU A 284 -17.62 5.65 -9.95
N SER A 285 -16.85 6.69 -10.25
CA SER A 285 -17.16 7.66 -11.29
C SER A 285 -16.15 7.61 -12.44
N ALA A 286 -16.59 7.92 -13.66
CA ALA A 286 -15.73 8.09 -14.83
C ALA A 286 -16.35 9.07 -15.84
N GLU A 287 -15.52 9.81 -16.57
CA GLU A 287 -15.98 10.58 -17.73
C GLU A 287 -16.16 9.67 -18.95
N ILE A 288 -17.23 9.90 -19.73
CA ILE A 288 -17.43 9.27 -21.04
C ILE A 288 -17.45 10.32 -22.14
N GLU A 289 -16.60 10.11 -23.15
CA GLU A 289 -16.54 10.99 -24.32
C GLU A 289 -17.52 10.51 -25.40
N VAL A 290 -18.48 11.36 -25.73
CA VAL A 290 -19.54 11.10 -26.70
C VAL A 290 -19.52 12.23 -27.73
N THR A 291 -19.58 11.92 -29.02
CA THR A 291 -19.64 12.97 -30.05
C THR A 291 -21.03 13.62 -30.09
N LEU A 292 -21.13 14.89 -30.52
CA LEU A 292 -22.44 15.57 -30.66
C LEU A 292 -23.44 14.74 -31.51
N ALA A 293 -22.97 14.06 -32.56
CA ALA A 293 -23.80 13.19 -33.39
C ALA A 293 -24.36 11.98 -32.62
N GLU A 294 -23.54 11.32 -31.80
CA GLU A 294 -23.96 10.20 -30.94
C GLU A 294 -24.89 10.66 -29.81
N ALA A 295 -24.65 11.86 -29.25
CA ALA A 295 -25.47 12.45 -28.19
C ALA A 295 -26.90 12.79 -28.66
N LEU A 296 -27.07 13.12 -29.95
CA LEU A 296 -28.37 13.44 -30.55
C LEU A 296 -29.06 12.22 -31.20
N THR A 297 -28.31 11.36 -31.90
CA THR A 297 -28.90 10.25 -32.67
C THR A 297 -28.96 8.92 -31.92
N GLY A 298 -28.41 8.87 -30.70
CA GLY A 298 -28.20 7.65 -29.94
C GLY A 298 -26.96 6.89 -30.42
N PHE A 299 -26.51 5.92 -29.62
CA PHE A 299 -25.38 5.06 -29.96
C PHE A 299 -25.51 3.69 -29.32
N SER A 300 -24.86 2.70 -29.93
CA SER A 300 -24.76 1.33 -29.40
C SER A 300 -23.33 0.86 -29.59
N ARG A 301 -22.50 1.04 -28.55
CA ARG A 301 -21.06 0.69 -28.58
C ARG A 301 -20.50 0.36 -27.20
N VAL A 302 -19.31 -0.23 -27.19
CA VAL A 302 -18.47 -0.27 -25.99
C VAL A 302 -17.96 1.14 -25.72
N VAL A 303 -18.33 1.70 -24.57
CA VAL A 303 -18.00 3.08 -24.20
C VAL A 303 -16.65 3.14 -23.48
N LEU A 304 -16.42 2.21 -22.55
CA LEU A 304 -15.31 2.26 -21.61
C LEU A 304 -14.86 0.85 -21.21
N LYS A 305 -13.57 0.70 -20.87
CA LYS A 305 -13.00 -0.54 -20.33
C LYS A 305 -13.00 -0.47 -18.82
N HIS A 306 -13.67 -1.41 -18.18
CA HIS A 306 -13.72 -1.51 -16.74
C HIS A 306 -12.42 -2.13 -16.18
N LEU A 307 -12.23 -2.04 -14.86
CA LEU A 307 -11.04 -2.48 -14.12
C LEU A 307 -10.71 -3.96 -14.37
N ASP A 308 -11.71 -4.81 -14.63
CA ASP A 308 -11.52 -6.21 -15.05
C ASP A 308 -10.85 -6.40 -16.42
N GLY A 309 -10.78 -5.36 -17.25
CA GLY A 309 -10.49 -5.43 -18.68
C GLY A 309 -11.72 -5.81 -19.53
N ARG A 310 -12.90 -5.98 -18.93
CA ARG A 310 -14.19 -6.12 -19.62
C ARG A 310 -14.60 -4.77 -20.23
N GLY A 311 -15.15 -4.78 -21.44
CA GLY A 311 -15.74 -3.57 -22.05
C GLY A 311 -17.19 -3.41 -21.61
N ILE A 312 -17.58 -2.22 -21.13
CA ILE A 312 -18.97 -1.89 -20.83
C ILE A 312 -19.64 -1.44 -22.12
N HIS A 313 -20.60 -2.23 -22.59
CA HIS A 313 -21.46 -1.89 -23.71
C HIS A 313 -22.65 -1.10 -23.21
N MET A 314 -22.94 0.03 -23.87
CA MET A 314 -24.12 0.85 -23.58
C MET A 314 -24.88 1.11 -24.86
N GLU A 315 -26.20 1.16 -24.71
CA GLU A 315 -27.14 1.48 -25.79
C GLU A 315 -28.01 2.66 -25.34
N LEU A 316 -27.92 3.76 -26.07
CA LEU A 316 -28.79 4.92 -25.94
C LEU A 316 -29.77 4.88 -27.11
N PRO A 317 -31.09 4.64 -26.88
CA PRO A 317 -32.06 4.54 -27.95
C PRO A 317 -32.24 5.87 -28.68
N GLN A 318 -32.50 5.81 -29.98
CA GLN A 318 -32.67 6.99 -30.82
C GLN A 318 -33.84 7.85 -30.32
N GLY A 319 -33.65 9.17 -30.30
CA GLY A 319 -34.64 10.13 -29.80
C GLY A 319 -34.52 10.47 -28.31
N LYS A 320 -33.66 9.78 -27.54
CA LYS A 320 -33.23 10.27 -26.23
C LYS A 320 -31.91 11.04 -26.38
N VAL A 321 -31.96 12.36 -26.21
CA VAL A 321 -30.77 13.22 -26.18
C VAL A 321 -29.97 12.98 -24.91
N LEU A 322 -28.63 12.98 -25.04
CA LEU A 322 -27.69 12.98 -23.92
C LEU A 322 -27.17 14.41 -23.70
N GLU A 323 -27.42 14.97 -22.53
CA GLU A 323 -27.01 16.33 -22.19
C GLU A 323 -25.54 16.37 -21.71
N PRO A 324 -24.77 17.43 -21.99
CA PRO A 324 -23.45 17.63 -21.38
C PRO A 324 -23.54 17.67 -19.86
N GLY A 325 -22.65 16.94 -19.17
CA GLY A 325 -22.67 16.79 -17.72
C GLY A 325 -23.71 15.78 -17.19
N GLN A 326 -24.57 15.21 -18.05
CA GLN A 326 -25.58 14.24 -17.60
C GLN A 326 -24.94 12.97 -17.03
N VAL A 327 -25.36 12.57 -15.84
CA VAL A 327 -24.84 11.39 -15.15
C VAL A 327 -25.68 10.16 -15.49
N LEU A 328 -25.04 9.14 -16.07
CA LEU A 328 -25.64 7.84 -16.36
C LEU A 328 -25.20 6.81 -15.31
N LYS A 329 -26.15 6.21 -14.60
CA LYS A 329 -25.88 5.17 -13.60
C LYS A 329 -25.93 3.76 -14.23
N VAL A 330 -24.84 3.01 -14.10
CA VAL A 330 -24.72 1.60 -14.46
C VAL A 330 -24.65 0.77 -13.18
N ALA A 331 -25.73 0.03 -12.88
CA ALA A 331 -25.85 -0.69 -11.63
C ALA A 331 -24.92 -1.92 -11.57
N GLY A 332 -24.23 -2.13 -10.45
CA GLY A 332 -23.42 -3.33 -10.18
C GLY A 332 -22.07 -3.42 -10.92
N GLU A 333 -21.56 -2.34 -11.52
CA GLU A 333 -20.19 -2.27 -12.09
C GLU A 333 -19.29 -1.28 -11.33
N GLY A 334 -19.59 -0.99 -10.06
CA GLY A 334 -18.71 -0.32 -9.10
C GLY A 334 -17.72 -1.26 -8.41
N MET A 335 -17.17 -0.86 -7.25
CA MET A 335 -16.21 -1.67 -6.51
C MET A 335 -16.86 -2.86 -5.79
N PRO A 336 -16.18 -4.02 -5.67
CA PRO A 336 -16.70 -5.16 -4.93
C PRO A 336 -16.72 -4.90 -3.42
N LEU A 337 -17.74 -5.38 -2.73
CA LEU A 337 -17.84 -5.26 -1.27
C LEU A 337 -16.96 -6.32 -0.58
N LYS A 338 -16.31 -5.94 0.53
CA LYS A 338 -15.38 -6.82 1.25
C LYS A 338 -16.03 -8.07 1.89
N LYS A 339 -17.33 -8.03 2.17
CA LYS A 339 -18.09 -9.09 2.90
C LYS A 339 -19.06 -9.89 2.02
N SER A 340 -19.32 -9.46 0.79
CA SER A 340 -20.31 -10.06 -0.11
C SER A 340 -19.81 -10.00 -1.56
N ASP A 341 -20.32 -10.86 -2.43
CA ASP A 341 -19.98 -10.83 -3.87
C ASP A 341 -20.73 -9.73 -4.64
N ALA A 342 -21.42 -8.84 -3.92
CA ALA A 342 -22.06 -7.66 -4.47
C ALA A 342 -21.01 -6.60 -4.83
N LYS A 343 -21.39 -5.72 -5.75
CA LYS A 343 -20.60 -4.56 -6.16
C LYS A 343 -21.43 -3.29 -5.97
N GLY A 344 -20.77 -2.15 -5.78
CA GLY A 344 -21.39 -0.84 -5.92
C GLY A 344 -21.75 -0.52 -7.36
N ASP A 345 -22.04 0.74 -7.63
CA ASP A 345 -22.50 1.24 -8.91
C ASP A 345 -21.43 2.10 -9.62
N LEU A 346 -21.58 2.26 -10.93
CA LEU A 346 -20.71 3.10 -11.77
C LEU A 346 -21.50 4.29 -12.31
N TYR A 347 -21.03 5.50 -12.06
CA TYR A 347 -21.59 6.76 -12.53
C TYR A 347 -20.74 7.31 -13.68
N LEU A 348 -21.35 7.50 -14.83
CA LEU A 348 -20.68 7.94 -16.05
C LEU A 348 -21.13 9.36 -16.38
N VAL A 349 -20.20 10.32 -16.34
CA VAL A 349 -20.48 11.74 -16.65
C VAL A 349 -20.31 11.96 -18.16
N ALA A 350 -21.37 12.41 -18.83
CA ALA A 350 -21.38 12.61 -20.26
C ALA A 350 -20.62 13.88 -20.69
N LYS A 351 -19.47 13.72 -21.37
CA LYS A 351 -18.68 14.81 -21.95
C LYS A 351 -18.89 14.85 -23.46
N VAL A 352 -19.68 15.81 -23.93
CA VAL A 352 -20.03 15.94 -25.34
C VAL A 352 -18.90 16.65 -26.10
N LYS A 353 -18.26 15.94 -27.03
CA LYS A 353 -17.29 16.51 -27.96
C LYS A 353 -18.00 17.14 -29.15
N PHE A 354 -17.92 18.47 -29.21
CA PHE A 354 -18.29 19.27 -30.37
C PHE A 354 -17.25 19.11 -31.49
N PRO A 355 -17.65 19.23 -32.77
CA PRO A 355 -16.72 19.19 -33.89
C PRO A 355 -15.86 20.46 -33.93
N GLU A 356 -14.66 20.36 -34.52
CA GLU A 356 -13.70 21.47 -34.62
C GLU A 356 -14.23 22.63 -35.50
N ASN A 357 -13.75 23.84 -35.22
CA ASN A 357 -14.09 25.03 -36.01
C ASN A 357 -13.66 24.84 -37.48
N GLY A 358 -14.62 24.92 -38.41
CA GLY A 358 -14.40 24.68 -39.83
C GLY A 358 -14.54 23.22 -40.30
N TRP A 359 -15.06 22.30 -39.47
CA TRP A 359 -15.25 20.88 -39.82
C TRP A 359 -16.07 20.61 -41.10
N THR A 360 -16.92 21.55 -41.51
CA THR A 360 -17.61 21.54 -42.80
C THR A 360 -17.65 22.94 -43.40
N SER A 361 -17.38 23.02 -44.70
CA SER A 361 -17.45 24.27 -45.49
C SER A 361 -18.66 24.32 -46.42
N ASP A 362 -19.53 23.31 -46.39
CA ASP A 362 -20.67 23.16 -47.32
C ASP A 362 -21.92 23.88 -46.78
N PRO A 363 -22.42 24.96 -47.42
CA PRO A 363 -23.62 25.67 -46.94
C PRO A 363 -24.88 24.79 -46.90
N ALA A 364 -24.94 23.77 -47.75
CA ALA A 364 -26.04 22.81 -47.78
C ALA A 364 -26.09 21.93 -46.51
N ALA A 365 -24.95 21.65 -45.87
CA ALA A 365 -24.90 20.88 -44.62
C ALA A 365 -25.52 21.68 -43.46
N PHE A 366 -25.15 22.95 -43.31
CA PHE A 366 -25.74 23.86 -42.32
C PHE A 366 -27.25 24.05 -42.52
N ALA A 367 -27.71 24.25 -43.76
CA ALA A 367 -29.14 24.35 -44.08
C ALA A 367 -29.92 23.05 -43.83
N SER A 368 -29.23 21.90 -43.77
CA SER A 368 -29.83 20.61 -43.41
C SER A 368 -29.90 20.44 -41.90
N LEU A 369 -28.85 20.82 -41.15
CA LEU A 369 -28.84 20.83 -39.68
C LEU A 369 -29.92 21.76 -39.10
N GLN A 370 -30.07 22.96 -39.66
CA GLN A 370 -31.07 23.94 -39.21
C GLN A 370 -32.54 23.49 -39.42
N LYS A 371 -32.78 22.47 -40.27
CA LYS A 371 -34.10 21.85 -40.46
C LYS A 371 -34.37 20.68 -39.51
N VAL A 372 -33.32 20.11 -38.91
CA VAL A 372 -33.39 18.92 -38.04
C VAL A 372 -33.35 19.31 -36.56
N LEU A 373 -32.61 20.37 -36.22
CA LEU A 373 -32.55 20.94 -34.87
C LEU A 373 -33.80 21.78 -34.57
N PRO A 374 -34.15 21.98 -33.28
CA PRO A 374 -35.25 22.86 -32.90
C PRO A 374 -35.03 24.29 -33.40
N ALA A 375 -36.13 25.01 -33.62
CA ALA A 375 -36.09 26.40 -34.05
C ALA A 375 -35.36 27.28 -33.00
N PRO A 376 -34.58 28.29 -33.43
CA PRO A 376 -33.97 29.24 -32.50
C PRO A 376 -35.04 30.02 -31.74
N ASP A 377 -34.68 30.45 -30.53
CA ASP A 377 -35.56 31.25 -29.67
C ASP A 377 -36.07 32.53 -30.37
N PRO A 378 -37.27 33.02 -30.00
CA PRO A 378 -37.81 34.25 -30.56
C PRO A 378 -36.84 35.42 -30.35
N LYS A 379 -36.67 36.25 -31.38
CA LYS A 379 -35.81 37.42 -31.32
C LYS A 379 -36.27 38.35 -30.19
N ILE A 380 -35.33 38.76 -29.35
CA ILE A 380 -35.57 39.76 -28.30
C ILE A 380 -35.82 41.11 -28.99
N GLU A 381 -37.00 41.67 -28.81
CA GLU A 381 -37.33 43.01 -29.33
C GLU A 381 -36.77 44.08 -28.37
N ALA A 382 -35.81 44.87 -28.85
CA ALA A 382 -35.25 46.02 -28.16
C ALA A 382 -35.52 47.29 -28.98
N SER A 383 -35.73 48.43 -28.30
CA SER A 383 -36.03 49.71 -28.94
C SER A 383 -34.84 50.34 -29.67
N GLU A 384 -33.63 50.01 -29.22
CA GLU A 384 -32.35 50.41 -29.81
C GLU A 384 -31.50 49.13 -29.91
N VAL A 385 -30.80 48.96 -31.04
CA VAL A 385 -29.97 47.78 -31.34
C VAL A 385 -28.61 48.29 -31.80
N ASP A 386 -27.62 48.21 -30.91
CA ASP A 386 -26.24 48.55 -31.21
C ASP A 386 -25.50 47.34 -31.79
N GLU A 387 -24.77 47.54 -32.89
CA GLU A 387 -23.83 46.55 -33.42
C GLU A 387 -22.55 46.59 -32.58
N VAL A 388 -22.40 45.61 -31.68
CA VAL A 388 -21.20 45.43 -30.84
C VAL A 388 -20.24 44.40 -31.44
N GLU A 389 -18.98 44.81 -31.59
CA GLU A 389 -17.87 43.89 -31.81
C GLU A 389 -17.65 43.04 -30.55
N TYR A 390 -17.53 41.72 -30.72
CA TYR A 390 -17.20 40.80 -29.63
C TYR A 390 -15.88 40.10 -29.94
N ASP A 391 -15.12 39.81 -28.89
CA ASP A 391 -13.96 38.92 -28.97
C ASP A 391 -14.43 37.47 -28.85
N SER A 392 -14.05 36.61 -29.80
CA SER A 392 -14.41 35.19 -29.79
C SER A 392 -13.50 34.33 -28.91
N ASP A 393 -12.32 34.87 -28.55
CA ASP A 393 -11.25 34.14 -27.86
C ASP A 393 -11.04 34.67 -26.42
N ALA A 394 -11.94 35.53 -25.92
CA ALA A 394 -11.88 36.09 -24.56
C ALA A 394 -12.08 35.02 -23.48
N ASP A 395 -11.20 35.03 -22.47
CA ASP A 395 -11.31 34.13 -21.31
C ASP A 395 -12.23 34.74 -20.24
N ILE A 396 -12.91 33.89 -19.47
CA ILE A 396 -13.69 34.33 -18.30
C ILE A 396 -12.77 34.80 -17.16
N GLU A 397 -11.50 34.36 -17.13
CA GLU A 397 -10.48 34.86 -16.19
C GLU A 397 -10.13 36.35 -16.41
N ASP A 398 -10.33 36.91 -17.61
CA ASP A 398 -10.16 38.35 -17.88
C ASP A 398 -11.30 39.21 -17.30
N PHE A 399 -12.40 38.59 -16.85
CA PHE A 399 -13.58 39.29 -16.33
C PHE A 399 -13.26 40.06 -15.05
N GLY A 400 -13.06 41.37 -15.20
CA GLY A 400 -12.83 42.28 -14.08
C GLY A 400 -11.37 42.37 -13.60
N ALA A 401 -10.44 41.64 -14.22
CA ALA A 401 -8.99 41.70 -13.92
C ALA A 401 -8.41 43.14 -13.98
N ASN A 402 -8.97 44.00 -14.83
CA ASN A 402 -8.59 45.41 -14.98
C ASN A 402 -9.49 46.41 -14.22
N SER A 403 -10.50 45.95 -13.47
CA SER A 403 -11.51 46.81 -12.85
C SER A 403 -11.05 47.48 -11.54
N GLY A 404 -10.14 46.83 -10.80
CA GLY A 404 -9.75 47.26 -9.46
C GLY A 404 -10.86 47.13 -8.39
N ASP A 405 -12.00 46.50 -8.69
CA ASP A 405 -13.04 46.18 -7.71
C ASP A 405 -12.55 45.01 -6.83
N PRO A 406 -12.53 45.13 -5.48
CA PRO A 406 -12.19 44.02 -4.58
C PRO A 406 -13.05 42.75 -4.76
N ARG A 407 -14.19 42.83 -5.43
CA ARG A 407 -15.04 41.67 -5.79
C ARG A 407 -14.61 40.95 -7.07
N ALA A 408 -13.86 41.63 -7.93
CA ALA A 408 -13.45 41.11 -9.24
C ALA A 408 -12.16 40.27 -9.21
N GLY A 409 -11.53 40.15 -8.03
CA GLY A 409 -10.40 39.26 -7.75
C GLY A 409 -10.77 38.14 -6.77
N GLY A 410 -12.05 37.79 -6.69
CA GLY A 410 -12.50 36.61 -5.95
C GLY A 410 -12.12 35.36 -6.72
N GLU A 411 -10.92 34.85 -6.43
CA GLU A 411 -10.52 33.47 -6.73
C GLU A 411 -11.67 32.56 -6.30
N TRP A 412 -12.20 31.74 -7.23
CA TRP A 412 -13.24 30.76 -6.90
C TRP A 412 -12.57 29.64 -6.10
N GLU A 413 -12.33 29.88 -4.82
CA GLU A 413 -11.88 28.86 -3.88
C GLU A 413 -12.96 27.78 -3.80
N ASP A 414 -12.66 26.60 -4.36
CA ASP A 414 -13.44 25.38 -4.16
C ASP A 414 -13.44 25.04 -2.65
N ASP A 415 -14.52 25.38 -1.96
CA ASP A 415 -14.67 25.23 -0.50
C ASP A 415 -14.81 23.76 -0.08
N GLU A 416 -13.66 23.10 0.12
CA GLU A 416 -13.53 21.89 0.93
C GLU A 416 -12.61 22.10 2.16
N GLY A 417 -13.13 22.79 3.17
CA GLY A 417 -13.21 22.19 4.52
C GLY A 417 -12.10 22.43 5.57
N GLU A 418 -12.50 23.13 6.64
CA GLU A 418 -11.98 23.10 8.03
C GLU A 418 -10.56 23.67 8.30
N GLY A 419 -10.29 24.46 9.36
CA GLY A 419 -11.14 24.96 10.45
C GLY A 419 -10.34 25.74 11.53
N GLU A 420 -11.04 26.21 12.58
CA GLU A 420 -10.53 26.71 13.89
C GLU A 420 -9.76 28.06 13.99
N GLY A 421 -10.54 29.14 14.19
CA GLY A 421 -10.54 29.99 15.41
C GLY A 421 -9.25 30.44 16.13
N GLY A 422 -9.07 31.77 16.24
CA GLY A 422 -8.15 32.39 17.22
C GLY A 422 -8.28 33.91 17.28
N ALA A 423 -8.59 34.48 18.45
CA ALA A 423 -8.87 35.92 18.61
C ALA A 423 -7.67 36.74 19.14
N GLN A 424 -7.57 37.99 18.67
CA GLN A 424 -6.99 39.19 19.30
C GLN A 424 -5.63 39.08 20.04
N CYS A 425 -4.62 39.81 19.56
CA CYS A 425 -4.06 40.93 20.33
C CYS A 425 -3.21 41.86 19.45
N ALA A 426 -3.18 43.16 19.76
CA ALA A 426 -2.37 44.16 19.06
C ALA A 426 -1.05 44.44 19.80
N GLN A 427 0.03 44.75 19.07
CA GLN A 427 0.91 45.91 19.31
C GLN A 427 2.09 45.98 18.32
N GLN A 428 2.35 47.20 17.78
CA GLN A 428 3.66 47.84 17.55
C GLN A 428 4.69 47.12 16.62
N THR A 429 5.35 47.76 15.65
CA THR A 429 5.74 49.17 15.48
C THR A 429 5.78 49.63 14.01
N GLU A 430 5.55 50.94 13.82
CA GLU A 430 5.91 51.80 12.68
C GLU A 430 7.45 52.03 12.52
N PRO A 431 7.96 52.77 11.50
CA PRO A 431 7.58 52.80 10.06
C PRO A 431 8.81 53.05 9.11
N GLN A 432 8.55 53.38 7.82
CA GLN A 432 9.39 54.20 6.91
C GLN A 432 10.74 53.58 6.44
N ASN A 433 11.32 53.84 5.26
CA ASN A 433 11.15 54.82 4.16
C ASN A 433 11.95 54.31 2.90
N PHE A 434 11.80 54.73 1.64
CA PHE A 434 10.85 55.58 0.87
C PHE A 434 11.16 55.45 -0.66
N LEU A 435 10.36 56.05 -1.55
CA LEU A 435 10.65 56.40 -2.98
C LEU A 435 10.83 55.24 -3.99
N SER A 436 9.96 54.99 -4.98
CA SER A 436 9.45 55.83 -6.11
C SER A 436 10.41 55.99 -7.30
N GLY A 437 9.98 55.60 -8.51
CA GLY A 437 10.67 55.89 -9.77
C GLY A 437 9.85 55.40 -10.97
N GLN A 438 9.36 56.33 -11.79
CA GLN A 438 8.34 56.08 -12.82
C GLN A 438 8.89 55.56 -14.16
N ALA A 439 8.00 54.96 -14.95
CA ALA A 439 8.23 54.51 -16.32
C ALA A 439 8.28 55.67 -17.34
N LYS A 440 8.80 55.37 -18.55
CA LYS A 440 8.09 55.41 -19.86
C LYS A 440 9.08 55.59 -21.03
N PHE A 441 8.93 54.80 -22.10
CA PHE A 441 8.56 55.24 -23.47
C PHE A 441 8.97 54.23 -24.58
N ASN A 442 7.94 53.61 -25.16
CA ASN A 442 7.68 53.22 -26.55
C ASN A 442 8.84 53.30 -27.60
N ASN A 443 9.03 52.23 -28.40
CA ASN A 443 8.36 52.02 -29.71
C ASN A 443 9.23 51.39 -30.83
N LEU A 444 8.54 50.72 -31.76
CA LEU A 444 8.86 50.50 -33.20
C LEU A 444 10.06 49.63 -33.64
N GLN A 445 9.68 48.42 -34.09
CA GLN A 445 9.94 47.83 -35.42
C GLN A 445 11.36 47.43 -35.90
N SER A 446 11.43 46.13 -36.25
CA SER A 446 12.14 45.51 -37.39
C SER A 446 13.55 45.95 -37.78
N THR A 447 14.52 45.02 -37.71
CA THR A 447 15.46 44.73 -38.82
C THR A 447 16.27 43.46 -38.55
N ILE A 448 16.49 42.64 -39.59
CA ILE A 448 17.42 41.50 -39.57
C ILE A 448 18.83 42.01 -39.93
N PRO A 449 19.86 41.77 -39.09
CA PRO A 449 21.13 41.21 -39.61
C PRO A 449 21.95 40.43 -38.53
N PRO A 450 23.18 39.95 -38.81
CA PRO A 450 23.58 39.06 -39.89
C PRO A 450 24.36 37.82 -39.36
N GLN A 451 24.65 36.86 -40.24
CA GLN A 451 25.53 35.73 -39.92
C GLN A 451 26.95 36.19 -39.50
N LYS A 452 27.48 35.63 -38.41
CA LYS A 452 28.94 35.61 -38.13
C LYS A 452 29.41 34.20 -37.77
N ARG A 453 30.40 33.73 -38.55
CA ARG A 453 31.19 32.51 -38.30
C ARG A 453 31.54 32.37 -36.81
N ARG A 454 31.23 31.23 -36.21
CA ARG A 454 31.92 30.74 -35.00
C ARG A 454 32.82 29.58 -35.38
N GLN A 455 34.04 29.62 -34.83
CA GLN A 455 35.14 28.71 -35.13
C GLN A 455 34.92 27.35 -34.44
N ALA A 456 35.54 26.31 -34.98
CA ALA A 456 35.38 24.94 -34.48
C ALA A 456 35.95 24.78 -33.07
N THR A 457 35.15 24.21 -32.17
CA THR A 457 35.63 23.57 -30.93
C THR A 457 35.70 22.06 -31.15
N PRO A 458 36.70 21.35 -30.59
CA PRO A 458 36.89 19.93 -30.87
C PRO A 458 35.76 19.11 -30.24
N THR A 459 35.08 18.31 -31.07
CA THR A 459 33.96 17.47 -30.64
C THR A 459 34.42 16.46 -29.59
N ARG A 460 33.99 16.67 -28.34
CA ARG A 460 34.25 15.78 -27.21
C ARG A 460 33.67 14.40 -27.52
N LEU A 461 34.52 13.43 -27.84
CA LEU A 461 34.13 12.03 -28.08
C LEU A 461 33.28 11.52 -26.91
N THR A 462 31.99 11.36 -27.15
CA THR A 462 31.06 10.74 -26.21
C THR A 462 31.37 9.26 -26.15
N PHE A 463 31.98 8.81 -25.04
CA PHE A 463 32.12 7.39 -24.76
C PHE A 463 30.73 6.76 -24.62
N VAL A 464 30.25 6.13 -25.69
CA VAL A 464 29.02 5.34 -25.67
C VAL A 464 29.25 4.18 -24.70
N GLN A 465 28.65 4.28 -23.52
CA GLN A 465 28.80 3.30 -22.45
C GLN A 465 28.25 1.96 -22.92
N MET A 466 29.14 0.97 -23.13
CA MET A 466 28.75 -0.37 -23.56
C MET A 466 27.64 -0.93 -22.67
N VAL A 467 26.56 -1.40 -23.28
CA VAL A 467 25.38 -1.90 -22.58
C VAL A 467 25.80 -3.01 -21.60
N SER A 468 25.65 -2.74 -20.30
CA SER A 468 26.13 -3.62 -19.24
C SER A 468 25.49 -5.00 -19.34
N ALA A 469 26.32 -6.03 -19.53
CA ALA A 469 25.83 -7.39 -19.70
C ALA A 469 25.21 -7.90 -18.39
N LYS A 470 23.96 -8.37 -18.45
CA LYS A 470 23.28 -8.96 -17.29
C LYS A 470 24.12 -10.09 -16.70
N LYS A 471 24.25 -10.09 -15.36
CA LYS A 471 25.07 -11.02 -14.58
C LYS A 471 24.50 -12.45 -14.67
N HIS A 472 24.92 -13.17 -15.71
CA HIS A 472 24.58 -14.57 -16.04
C HIS A 472 23.08 -14.91 -15.98
N VAL A 473 22.36 -14.83 -17.11
CA VAL A 473 20.94 -15.21 -17.17
C VAL A 473 20.78 -16.73 -17.08
N PRO A 474 20.06 -17.28 -16.07
CA PRO A 474 19.86 -18.72 -15.95
C PRO A 474 18.94 -19.26 -17.05
N ILE A 475 19.43 -20.21 -17.85
CA ILE A 475 18.66 -20.81 -18.95
C ILE A 475 17.61 -21.79 -18.38
N VAL A 476 16.41 -21.29 -18.13
CA VAL A 476 15.27 -22.09 -17.63
C VAL A 476 14.79 -23.08 -18.70
N LYS A 477 14.66 -24.37 -18.34
CA LYS A 477 14.07 -25.41 -19.19
C LYS A 477 12.55 -25.47 -19.02
N LYS A 478 11.80 -25.65 -20.11
CA LYS A 478 10.32 -25.70 -20.13
C LYS A 478 9.74 -26.87 -19.34
N ARG A 479 10.50 -27.95 -19.18
CA ARG A 479 10.15 -29.13 -18.37
C ARG A 479 11.21 -29.29 -17.28
N THR A 480 10.81 -29.14 -16.02
CA THR A 480 11.67 -29.26 -14.82
C THR A 480 11.39 -30.52 -14.01
N LYS A 481 10.19 -31.11 -14.15
CA LYS A 481 9.82 -32.38 -13.51
C LYS A 481 10.87 -33.45 -13.86
N ARG A 482 11.46 -34.05 -12.84
CA ARG A 482 12.34 -35.22 -12.97
C ARG A 482 11.43 -36.43 -13.19
N PHE A 483 11.76 -37.27 -14.18
CA PHE A 483 11.06 -38.53 -14.37
C PHE A 483 11.63 -39.55 -13.38
N HIS A 484 10.74 -40.15 -12.57
CA HIS A 484 11.12 -41.26 -11.70
C HIS A 484 11.48 -42.48 -12.56
N ARG A 485 12.58 -43.14 -12.20
CA ARG A 485 12.99 -44.42 -12.79
C ARG A 485 11.95 -45.48 -12.44
N HIS A 486 11.50 -46.23 -13.45
CA HIS A 486 10.73 -47.46 -13.23
C HIS A 486 11.53 -48.41 -12.33
N GLN A 487 10.94 -48.88 -11.24
CA GLN A 487 11.56 -49.72 -10.19
C GLN A 487 12.71 -49.06 -9.40
N SER A 488 12.80 -47.72 -9.28
CA SER A 488 13.74 -47.11 -8.31
C SER A 488 13.37 -47.36 -6.85
N ASP A 489 12.07 -47.57 -6.61
CA ASP A 489 11.46 -48.04 -5.37
C ASP A 489 11.87 -49.49 -5.03
N THR A 490 12.06 -50.34 -6.03
CA THR A 490 12.38 -51.77 -5.84
C THR A 490 13.87 -52.06 -5.66
N TYR A 491 14.76 -51.16 -6.13
CA TYR A 491 16.21 -51.36 -6.10
C TYR A 491 16.92 -50.18 -5.41
N MET A 492 17.17 -50.31 -4.11
CA MET A 492 17.75 -49.27 -3.24
C MET A 492 19.07 -48.67 -3.75
N CYS A 493 19.82 -49.41 -4.58
CA CYS A 493 21.11 -48.98 -5.13
C CYS A 493 21.01 -47.98 -6.31
N VAL A 494 19.83 -47.48 -6.68
CA VAL A 494 19.71 -46.54 -7.81
C VAL A 494 18.79 -45.35 -7.56
N ASP A 495 19.37 -44.16 -7.64
CA ASP A 495 18.65 -42.88 -7.62
C ASP A 495 17.45 -42.84 -8.58
N ALA A 496 16.36 -42.27 -8.09
CA ALA A 496 15.13 -42.13 -8.87
C ALA A 496 15.23 -41.18 -10.08
N SER A 497 16.31 -40.40 -10.24
CA SER A 497 16.40 -39.38 -11.30
C SER A 497 17.07 -39.90 -12.58
N TRP A 498 16.28 -40.14 -13.64
CA TRP A 498 16.79 -40.66 -14.93
C TRP A 498 16.87 -39.58 -16.03
N ARG A 499 18.01 -39.45 -16.75
CA ARG A 499 18.14 -38.68 -18.01
C ARG A 499 18.18 -39.46 -19.35
N LYS A 500 18.58 -40.75 -19.43
CA LYS A 500 18.38 -41.68 -20.57
C LYS A 500 18.72 -43.13 -20.15
N PRO A 501 17.93 -44.17 -20.51
CA PRO A 501 18.26 -45.56 -20.20
C PRO A 501 19.69 -45.96 -20.60
N LYS A 502 20.51 -46.33 -19.61
CA LYS A 502 21.86 -46.88 -19.76
C LYS A 502 21.83 -48.40 -19.58
N GLY A 503 22.83 -49.09 -20.14
CA GLY A 503 22.92 -50.55 -20.18
C GLY A 503 22.51 -51.12 -21.54
N ILE A 504 23.24 -52.13 -22.01
CA ILE A 504 22.96 -52.79 -23.29
C ILE A 504 21.67 -53.63 -23.24
N ASP A 505 21.37 -54.24 -22.10
CA ASP A 505 20.22 -55.14 -21.88
C ASP A 505 18.96 -54.48 -21.31
N ASN A 506 18.90 -53.15 -21.25
CA ASN A 506 17.73 -52.46 -20.70
C ASN A 506 16.47 -52.75 -21.54
N ARG A 507 15.46 -53.39 -20.94
CA ARG A 507 14.25 -53.88 -21.65
C ARG A 507 13.42 -52.78 -22.30
N VAL A 508 13.36 -51.58 -21.70
CA VAL A 508 12.71 -50.39 -22.27
C VAL A 508 13.51 -49.84 -23.45
N ARG A 509 14.85 -49.89 -23.39
CA ARG A 509 15.72 -49.54 -24.55
C ARG A 509 15.57 -50.53 -25.70
N ARG A 510 15.45 -51.83 -25.41
CA ARG A 510 15.23 -52.91 -26.39
C ARG A 510 13.76 -53.07 -26.84
N ARG A 511 12.83 -52.26 -26.33
CA ARG A 511 11.40 -52.24 -26.73
C ARG A 511 10.68 -53.60 -26.59
N PHE A 512 10.95 -54.35 -25.52
CA PHE A 512 10.24 -55.62 -25.26
C PHE A 512 8.73 -55.41 -25.11
N LYS A 513 7.93 -56.37 -25.60
CA LYS A 513 6.46 -56.36 -25.52
C LYS A 513 5.99 -56.25 -24.05
N GLY A 514 4.97 -55.44 -23.80
CA GLY A 514 4.44 -55.20 -22.45
C GLY A 514 5.31 -54.28 -21.57
N GLN A 515 6.26 -53.53 -22.13
CA GLN A 515 7.02 -52.51 -21.40
C GLN A 515 6.59 -51.10 -21.81
N MET A 516 6.75 -50.13 -20.90
CA MET A 516 6.44 -48.73 -21.16
C MET A 516 7.23 -48.17 -22.35
N VAL A 517 6.60 -47.33 -23.18
CA VAL A 517 7.25 -46.66 -24.31
C VAL A 517 8.34 -45.71 -23.79
N MET A 518 9.50 -45.69 -24.46
CA MET A 518 10.58 -44.77 -24.10
C MET A 518 10.10 -43.30 -24.21
N PRO A 519 10.22 -42.48 -23.16
CA PRO A 519 9.85 -41.07 -23.23
C PRO A 519 10.64 -40.34 -24.32
N SER A 520 9.96 -39.58 -25.18
CA SER A 520 10.61 -38.75 -26.20
C SER A 520 11.29 -37.53 -25.54
N ILE A 521 12.60 -37.63 -25.32
CA ILE A 521 13.34 -36.65 -24.53
C ILE A 521 13.62 -35.38 -25.33
N GLY A 522 12.77 -34.38 -25.08
CA GLY A 522 13.10 -32.97 -25.22
C GLY A 522 12.78 -32.23 -23.94
N PHE A 523 13.80 -31.90 -23.13
CA PHE A 523 13.70 -30.79 -22.16
C PHE A 523 13.74 -29.48 -22.95
N GLY A 524 12.67 -29.17 -23.69
CA GLY A 524 12.61 -28.00 -24.55
C GLY A 524 13.01 -26.75 -23.77
N SER A 525 13.84 -25.89 -24.35
CA SER A 525 14.15 -24.59 -23.76
C SER A 525 12.87 -23.76 -23.62
N ASN A 526 12.75 -22.96 -22.57
CA ASN A 526 11.63 -22.03 -22.44
C ASN A 526 11.60 -21.10 -23.66
N ARG A 527 10.42 -20.83 -24.25
CA ARG A 527 10.26 -19.94 -25.42
C ARG A 527 10.95 -18.59 -25.22
N LYS A 528 10.95 -18.06 -23.97
CA LYS A 528 11.59 -16.79 -23.61
C LYS A 528 13.13 -16.83 -23.60
N THR A 529 13.75 -17.96 -23.25
CA THR A 529 15.23 -18.13 -23.15
C THR A 529 15.84 -18.94 -24.30
N ARG A 530 15.02 -19.39 -25.25
CA ARG A 530 15.46 -20.13 -26.44
C ARG A 530 16.40 -19.24 -27.28
N HIS A 531 17.56 -19.78 -27.66
CA HIS A 531 18.63 -19.07 -28.39
C HIS A 531 19.25 -17.86 -27.67
N MET A 532 19.06 -17.73 -26.35
CA MET A 532 19.72 -16.72 -25.53
C MET A 532 21.06 -17.26 -24.99
N MET A 533 22.11 -16.45 -25.08
CA MET A 533 23.45 -16.71 -24.54
C MET A 533 23.50 -16.45 -23.02
N PRO A 534 24.50 -16.97 -22.28
CA PRO A 534 24.68 -16.66 -20.85
C PRO A 534 24.80 -15.16 -20.54
N SER A 535 25.26 -14.35 -21.51
CA SER A 535 25.30 -12.89 -21.46
C SER A 535 23.93 -12.20 -21.50
N GLY A 536 22.83 -12.95 -21.66
CA GLY A 536 21.46 -12.43 -21.79
C GLY A 536 21.08 -11.95 -23.20
N HIS A 537 21.99 -12.00 -24.16
CA HIS A 537 21.76 -11.55 -25.54
C HIS A 537 21.44 -12.75 -26.46
N LYS A 538 20.75 -12.53 -27.57
CA LYS A 538 20.64 -13.51 -28.67
C LYS A 538 21.75 -13.28 -29.68
N ALA A 539 22.31 -14.33 -30.27
CA ALA A 539 23.28 -14.19 -31.36
C ALA A 539 22.57 -13.72 -32.65
N PHE A 540 23.14 -12.71 -33.32
CA PHE A 540 22.75 -12.28 -34.67
C PHE A 540 23.97 -12.38 -35.58
N LEU A 541 23.84 -13.10 -36.70
CA LEU A 541 24.97 -13.41 -37.58
C LEU A 541 25.23 -12.25 -38.54
N VAL A 542 26.39 -11.62 -38.38
CA VAL A 542 26.84 -10.41 -39.11
C VAL A 542 27.85 -10.81 -40.19
N SER A 543 27.60 -10.43 -41.44
CA SER A 543 28.50 -10.68 -42.57
C SER A 543 29.09 -9.41 -43.19
N ASN A 544 28.46 -8.25 -42.97
CA ASN A 544 28.92 -6.93 -43.43
C ASN A 544 28.67 -5.83 -42.37
N VAL A 545 29.05 -4.58 -42.67
CA VAL A 545 28.92 -3.45 -41.74
C VAL A 545 27.46 -2.99 -41.54
N ARG A 546 26.63 -3.03 -42.59
CA ARG A 546 25.19 -2.67 -42.52
C ARG A 546 24.41 -3.63 -41.61
N ASP A 547 24.80 -4.90 -41.58
CA ASP A 547 24.22 -5.89 -40.65
C ASP A 547 24.44 -5.49 -39.17
N VAL A 548 25.48 -4.72 -38.85
CA VAL A 548 25.72 -4.16 -37.50
C VAL A 548 24.80 -2.98 -37.23
N GLU A 549 24.50 -2.17 -38.24
CA GLU A 549 23.65 -0.97 -38.13
C GLU A 549 22.19 -1.34 -37.83
N LEU A 550 21.72 -2.50 -38.34
CA LEU A 550 20.45 -3.11 -37.94
C LEU A 550 20.35 -3.39 -36.42
N LEU A 551 21.47 -3.49 -35.72
CA LEU A 551 21.51 -3.71 -34.28
C LEU A 551 21.51 -2.42 -33.45
N LEU A 552 21.51 -1.23 -34.06
CA LEU A 552 21.48 0.06 -33.35
C LEU A 552 20.28 0.17 -32.39
N MET A 553 19.06 -0.13 -32.88
CA MET A 553 17.84 -0.13 -32.06
C MET A 553 17.68 -1.39 -31.19
N HIS A 554 18.60 -2.36 -31.30
CA HIS A 554 18.46 -3.71 -30.72
C HIS A 554 19.71 -4.16 -29.92
N ASN A 555 20.61 -3.24 -29.60
CA ASN A 555 21.87 -3.48 -28.89
C ASN A 555 21.69 -4.06 -27.46
N LYS A 556 20.50 -3.91 -26.86
CA LYS A 556 20.12 -4.51 -25.56
C LYS A 556 19.66 -5.98 -25.65
N THR A 557 19.28 -6.47 -26.84
CA THR A 557 18.63 -7.78 -27.02
C THR A 557 19.45 -8.75 -27.87
N PHE A 558 20.22 -8.24 -28.83
CA PHE A 558 21.08 -9.04 -29.70
C PHE A 558 22.56 -8.67 -29.55
N ALA A 559 23.42 -9.65 -29.80
CA ALA A 559 24.86 -9.51 -29.89
C ALA A 559 25.33 -9.97 -31.27
N ALA A 560 26.25 -9.22 -31.88
CA ALA A 560 26.82 -9.51 -33.18
C ALA A 560 27.76 -10.72 -33.11
N GLU A 561 27.51 -11.74 -33.92
CA GLU A 561 28.40 -12.86 -34.15
C GLU A 561 28.93 -12.78 -35.58
N ILE A 562 30.22 -12.51 -35.74
CA ILE A 562 30.81 -12.28 -37.07
C ILE A 562 30.94 -13.62 -37.79
N ASN A 563 30.28 -13.74 -38.94
CA ASN A 563 30.26 -14.93 -39.78
C ASN A 563 31.69 -15.40 -40.10
N HIS A 564 31.95 -16.70 -39.99
CA HIS A 564 33.25 -17.32 -40.23
C HIS A 564 33.85 -16.96 -41.61
N ALA A 565 33.02 -16.76 -42.63
CA ALA A 565 33.44 -16.39 -43.99
C ALA A 565 34.02 -14.96 -44.13
N VAL A 566 33.82 -14.06 -43.16
CA VAL A 566 34.30 -12.67 -43.25
C VAL A 566 35.82 -12.59 -43.11
N SER A 567 36.48 -11.87 -44.04
CA SER A 567 37.93 -11.65 -44.08
C SER A 567 38.42 -10.72 -42.95
N SER A 568 39.66 -10.91 -42.50
CA SER A 568 40.27 -10.16 -41.37
C SER A 568 40.09 -8.64 -41.47
N ARG A 569 40.41 -8.04 -42.62
CA ARG A 569 40.22 -6.60 -42.87
C ARG A 569 38.76 -6.14 -42.64
N LYS A 570 37.77 -6.90 -43.13
CA LYS A 570 36.34 -6.60 -42.91
C LYS A 570 35.88 -6.88 -41.47
N ARG A 571 36.56 -7.76 -40.73
CA ARG A 571 36.29 -7.97 -39.29
C ARG A 571 36.67 -6.73 -38.47
N ILE A 572 37.80 -6.09 -38.78
CA ILE A 572 38.25 -4.88 -38.09
C ILE A 572 37.20 -3.77 -38.22
N THR A 573 36.76 -3.46 -39.45
CA THR A 573 35.75 -2.41 -39.68
C THR A 573 34.39 -2.73 -39.05
N ILE A 574 33.98 -4.00 -39.04
CA ILE A 574 32.79 -4.46 -38.31
C ILE A 574 32.93 -4.27 -36.79
N ILE A 575 34.11 -4.55 -36.22
CA ILE A 575 34.38 -4.39 -34.78
C ILE A 575 34.44 -2.91 -34.38
N GLU A 576 35.02 -2.05 -35.22
CA GLU A 576 35.04 -0.60 -35.03
C GLU A 576 33.61 -0.03 -35.05
N ARG A 577 32.82 -0.33 -36.09
CA ARG A 577 31.42 0.10 -36.16
C ARG A 577 30.57 -0.45 -35.00
N ALA A 578 30.81 -1.68 -34.57
CA ALA A 578 30.12 -2.25 -33.41
C ALA A 578 30.47 -1.52 -32.09
N LYS A 579 31.71 -1.04 -31.92
CA LYS A 579 32.10 -0.21 -30.76
C LYS A 579 31.38 1.14 -30.78
N GLU A 580 31.33 1.82 -31.93
CA GLU A 580 30.62 3.10 -32.09
C GLU A 580 29.13 2.99 -31.70
N LEU A 581 28.46 1.92 -32.15
CA LEU A 581 27.04 1.68 -31.91
C LEU A 581 26.75 1.02 -30.54
N GLY A 582 27.78 0.77 -29.72
CA GLY A 582 27.67 0.10 -28.42
C GLY A 582 27.22 -1.37 -28.49
N VAL A 583 27.34 -2.01 -29.65
CA VAL A 583 26.88 -3.38 -29.92
C VAL A 583 27.93 -4.39 -29.46
N LYS A 584 27.51 -5.38 -28.66
CA LYS A 584 28.38 -6.44 -28.17
C LYS A 584 28.72 -7.45 -29.27
N VAL A 585 30.02 -7.61 -29.58
CA VAL A 585 30.52 -8.67 -30.47
C VAL A 585 30.88 -9.93 -29.67
N THR A 586 30.47 -11.12 -30.12
CA THR A 586 30.68 -12.40 -29.42
C THR A 586 32.04 -13.03 -29.69
N ASN A 587 32.57 -12.89 -30.92
CA ASN A 587 33.79 -13.53 -31.40
C ASN A 587 34.87 -12.55 -31.93
N PRO A 588 35.14 -11.40 -31.25
CA PRO A 588 35.94 -10.31 -31.81
C PRO A 588 37.41 -10.67 -32.12
N LYS A 589 37.96 -11.69 -31.47
CA LYS A 589 39.36 -12.13 -31.68
C LYS A 589 39.50 -13.21 -32.78
N ALA A 590 38.40 -13.76 -33.29
CA ALA A 590 38.45 -14.88 -34.22
C ALA A 590 39.01 -14.45 -35.60
N ARG A 591 40.04 -15.13 -36.09
CA ARG A 591 40.76 -14.85 -37.35
C ARG A 591 41.40 -13.45 -37.45
N VAL A 592 41.69 -12.81 -36.31
CA VAL A 592 42.42 -11.53 -36.24
C VAL A 592 43.84 -11.69 -35.67
N THR A 593 44.12 -12.83 -35.03
CA THR A 593 45.44 -13.16 -34.46
C THR A 593 46.38 -13.76 -35.50
N THR A 594 47.07 -12.93 -36.28
CA THR A 594 48.37 -13.26 -36.92
C THR A 594 49.18 -12.05 -37.40
N GLU A 595 48.56 -10.89 -37.72
CA GLU A 595 49.27 -9.75 -38.33
C GLU A 595 48.74 -8.37 -37.84
N VAL A 596 49.05 -8.02 -36.58
CA VAL A 596 49.37 -6.65 -36.08
C VAL A 596 50.24 -6.82 -34.83
#